data_AF-A0A923ZFX7-F1
#
_entry.id   AF-A0A923ZFX7-F1
#
_cell.length_a   1.000
_cell.length_b   1.000
_cell.length_c   1.000
_cell.angle_alpha   90.00
_cell.angle_beta   90.00
_cell.angle_gamma   90.00
#
_symmetry.space_group_name_H-M   'P 1'
#
loop_
_entity.id
_entity.type
_entity.pdbx_description
1 polymer ?
#
loop_
_entity_poly.entity_id
_entity_poly.type
_entity_poly.pdbx_seq_one_letter_code
_entity_poly.pdbx_strand_id
1 'polypeptide(L)'
;MLIRSAIVLATSWLVFAVARAETPPPLPAQIQNTIGMQFTLVPAGDFMMGSDESPASLARAYPHYERARLSDLGDEAPVHAVRISRAFYLGRHEVTVGQFRRFLALSGYQPESIADGTGGYGYNPAYDPASSARGDAFEGRDRQYSWLNPGFAQTDDHPVVNVTWNDAVAMSKWLSDTEGKTYRLPTEAEWEYAARAGTRTRYYSGDEPRSLLAIGNVFDAAASANWKKWAAFALEGNDGFSFTAPVGSF
;
A
#
# COMPACT_ATOMS: atom_id res chain seq x y z
N MET A 1 -33.07 76.80 -51.43
CA MET A 1 -32.92 75.33 -51.51
C MET A 1 -31.75 74.95 -50.59
N LEU A 2 -32.03 74.52 -49.36
CA LEU A 2 -31.04 74.21 -48.32
C LEU A 2 -31.01 72.68 -48.14
N ILE A 3 -29.90 72.04 -48.52
CA ILE A 3 -29.67 70.61 -48.31
C ILE A 3 -28.89 70.47 -46.99
N ARG A 4 -29.50 69.82 -45.99
CA ARG A 4 -28.84 69.46 -44.72
C ARG A 4 -28.30 68.04 -44.84
N SER A 5 -26.99 67.88 -44.73
CA SER A 5 -26.32 66.59 -44.63
C SER A 5 -26.42 66.05 -43.20
N ALA A 6 -26.96 64.84 -43.04
CA ALA A 6 -26.98 64.11 -41.78
C ALA A 6 -25.79 63.14 -41.73
N ILE A 7 -24.95 63.26 -40.70
CA ILE A 7 -23.87 62.31 -40.40
C ILE A 7 -24.44 61.25 -39.45
N VAL A 8 -24.41 59.99 -39.86
CA VAL A 8 -24.77 58.83 -39.04
C VAL A 8 -23.49 58.28 -38.41
N LEU A 9 -23.36 58.39 -37.09
CA LEU A 9 -22.32 57.69 -36.32
C LEU A 9 -22.80 56.27 -36.02
N ALA A 10 -22.13 55.27 -36.62
CA ALA A 10 -22.30 53.87 -36.26
C ALA A 10 -21.36 53.51 -35.10
N THR A 11 -21.92 53.26 -33.92
CA THR A 11 -21.19 52.73 -32.77
C THR A 11 -21.08 51.21 -32.90
N SER A 12 -19.88 50.71 -33.17
CA SER A 12 -19.58 49.28 -33.22
C SER A 12 -19.39 48.74 -31.80
N TRP A 13 -20.29 47.87 -31.36
CA TRP A 13 -20.15 47.13 -30.09
C TRP A 13 -19.30 45.89 -30.32
N LEU A 14 -18.07 45.87 -29.80
CA LEU A 14 -17.26 44.66 -29.70
C LEU A 14 -17.86 43.77 -28.60
N VAL A 15 -18.49 42.67 -29.00
CA VAL A 15 -18.87 41.59 -28.09
C VAL A 15 -17.62 40.75 -27.82
N PHE A 16 -17.01 40.90 -26.65
CA PHE A 16 -16.04 39.93 -26.16
C PHE A 16 -16.79 38.64 -25.82
N ALA A 17 -16.61 37.62 -26.64
CA ALA A 17 -17.01 36.27 -26.28
C ALA A 17 -16.14 35.84 -25.09
N VAL A 18 -16.72 35.83 -23.89
CA VAL A 18 -16.11 35.18 -22.73
C VAL A 18 -16.06 33.69 -23.05
N ALA A 19 -14.89 33.19 -23.42
CA ALA A 19 -14.65 31.76 -23.53
C ALA A 19 -14.99 31.14 -22.18
N ARG A 20 -16.06 30.33 -22.13
CA ARG A 20 -16.36 29.51 -20.96
C ARG A 20 -15.19 28.54 -20.84
N ALA A 21 -14.44 28.60 -19.73
CA ALA A 21 -13.47 27.57 -19.41
C ALA A 21 -14.24 26.24 -19.33
N GLU A 22 -13.98 25.34 -20.27
CA GLU A 22 -14.53 23.99 -20.23
C GLU A 22 -14.04 23.34 -18.94
N THR A 23 -14.97 22.75 -18.20
CA THR A 23 -14.65 22.05 -16.96
C THR A 23 -13.77 20.86 -17.35
N PRO A 24 -12.57 20.70 -16.77
CA PRO A 24 -11.71 19.57 -17.12
C PRO A 24 -12.46 18.25 -16.85
N PRO A 25 -12.25 17.23 -17.70
CA PRO A 25 -12.92 15.95 -17.52
C PRO A 25 -12.58 15.36 -16.14
N PRO A 26 -13.51 14.62 -15.52
CA PRO A 26 -13.25 13.98 -14.24
C PRO A 26 -12.03 13.05 -14.34
N LEU A 27 -11.24 13.00 -13.27
CA LEU A 27 -10.09 12.11 -13.19
C LEU A 27 -10.54 10.64 -13.34
N PRO A 28 -9.83 9.80 -14.12
CA PRO A 28 -10.14 8.38 -14.23
C PRO A 28 -10.15 7.69 -12.87
N ALA A 29 -11.11 6.81 -12.61
CA ALA A 29 -11.17 6.06 -11.36
C ALA A 29 -9.95 5.14 -11.17
N GLN A 30 -9.39 4.65 -12.28
CA GLN A 30 -8.20 3.80 -12.29
C GLN A 30 -7.26 4.23 -13.41
N ILE A 31 -5.95 4.08 -13.17
CA ILE A 31 -4.90 4.28 -14.17
C ILE A 31 -3.88 3.14 -14.07
N GLN A 32 -3.22 2.85 -15.19
CA GLN A 32 -2.10 1.91 -15.24
C GLN A 32 -0.82 2.66 -15.66
N ASN A 33 0.31 2.34 -15.03
CA ASN A 33 1.61 2.90 -15.38
C ASN A 33 2.38 2.03 -16.39
N THR A 34 3.57 2.47 -16.79
CA THR A 34 4.38 1.83 -17.86
C THR A 34 4.93 0.45 -17.50
N ILE A 35 5.00 0.10 -16.21
CA ILE A 35 5.42 -1.22 -15.73
C ILE A 35 4.24 -2.11 -15.30
N GLY A 36 3.00 -1.64 -15.54
CA GLY A 36 1.79 -2.42 -15.34
C GLY A 36 1.15 -2.27 -13.95
N MET A 37 1.66 -1.41 -13.08
CA MET A 37 1.02 -1.12 -11.78
C MET A 37 -0.33 -0.44 -12.00
N GLN A 38 -1.34 -0.94 -11.31
CA GLN A 38 -2.68 -0.34 -11.27
C GLN A 38 -2.78 0.63 -10.10
N PHE A 39 -3.37 1.79 -10.33
CA PHE A 39 -3.64 2.77 -9.29
C PHE A 39 -5.12 3.13 -9.27
N THR A 40 -5.66 3.32 -8.07
CA THR A 40 -7.04 3.75 -7.83
C THR A 40 -7.06 5.19 -7.35
N LEU A 41 -8.00 5.98 -7.85
CA LEU A 41 -8.25 7.34 -7.38
C LEU A 41 -8.88 7.30 -5.99
N VAL A 42 -8.14 7.77 -4.99
CA VAL A 42 -8.63 8.00 -3.62
C VAL A 42 -9.14 9.44 -3.54
N PRO A 43 -10.43 9.66 -3.21
CA PRO A 43 -11.00 11.00 -3.18
C PRO A 43 -10.42 11.83 -2.03
N ALA A 44 -10.51 13.16 -2.15
CA ALA A 44 -10.29 14.05 -1.01
C ALA A 44 -11.39 13.83 0.05
N GLY A 45 -11.06 14.00 1.32
CA GLY A 45 -12.02 13.86 2.40
C GLY A 45 -11.42 14.01 3.79
N ASP A 46 -12.27 13.84 4.79
CA ASP A 46 -11.91 13.84 6.20
C ASP A 46 -12.05 12.43 6.77
N PHE A 47 -11.19 12.07 7.72
CA PHE A 47 -11.35 10.86 8.52
C PHE A 47 -10.76 11.03 9.93
N MET A 48 -11.04 10.05 10.79
CA MET A 48 -10.41 9.94 12.11
C MET A 48 -9.24 8.95 12.00
N MET A 49 -8.01 9.46 12.18
CA MET A 49 -6.78 8.69 12.16
C MET A 49 -6.46 8.17 13.57
N GLY A 50 -5.88 6.97 13.65
CA GLY A 50 -5.48 6.33 14.90
C GLY A 50 -6.55 5.42 15.52
N SER A 51 -6.27 4.93 16.71
CA SER A 51 -7.10 3.98 17.47
C SER A 51 -7.31 4.46 18.91
N ASP A 52 -8.53 4.30 19.41
CA ASP A 52 -8.90 4.48 20.82
C ASP A 52 -9.34 3.16 21.47
N GLU A 53 -9.01 2.03 20.84
CA GLU A 53 -9.34 0.71 21.36
C GLU A 53 -8.63 0.43 22.69
N SER A 54 -9.40 0.18 23.74
CA SER A 54 -8.82 -0.22 25.02
C SER A 54 -8.18 -1.61 24.93
N PRO A 55 -7.14 -1.90 25.74
CA PRO A 55 -6.57 -3.26 25.86
C PRO A 55 -7.62 -4.32 26.23
N ALA A 56 -8.68 -3.93 26.96
CA ALA A 56 -9.79 -4.81 27.29
C ALA A 56 -10.68 -5.16 26.09
N SER A 57 -10.85 -4.23 25.14
CA SER A 57 -11.53 -4.48 23.85
C SER A 57 -10.71 -5.46 23.02
N LEU A 58 -9.43 -5.16 22.83
CA LEU A 58 -8.50 -5.99 22.07
C LEU A 58 -8.37 -7.38 22.66
N ALA A 59 -8.34 -7.53 23.98
CA ALA A 59 -8.26 -8.84 24.64
C ALA A 59 -9.50 -9.72 24.40
N ARG A 60 -10.67 -9.13 24.09
CA ARG A 60 -11.85 -9.91 23.68
C ARG A 60 -11.72 -10.41 22.25
N ALA A 61 -11.20 -9.59 21.35
CA ALA A 61 -10.98 -9.95 19.95
C ALA A 61 -9.81 -10.94 19.78
N TYR A 62 -8.79 -10.81 20.63
CA TYR A 62 -7.53 -11.54 20.55
C TYR A 62 -7.20 -12.24 21.87
N PRO A 63 -8.02 -13.22 22.30
CA PRO A 63 -7.92 -13.82 23.64
C PRO A 63 -6.62 -14.60 23.90
N HIS A 64 -5.90 -14.98 22.84
CA HIS A 64 -4.63 -15.71 22.94
C HIS A 64 -3.41 -14.80 23.10
N TYR A 65 -3.54 -13.50 22.87
CA TYR A 65 -2.44 -12.54 22.99
C TYR A 65 -2.19 -12.14 24.43
N GLU A 66 -0.91 -11.94 24.75
CA GLU A 66 -0.48 -11.44 26.05
C GLU A 66 -1.03 -10.02 26.29
N ARG A 67 -1.71 -9.80 27.43
CA ARG A 67 -2.31 -8.49 27.74
C ARG A 67 -1.32 -7.33 27.75
N ALA A 68 -0.05 -7.59 28.09
CA ALA A 68 0.98 -6.56 28.06
C ALA A 68 1.16 -5.98 26.65
N ARG A 69 1.20 -6.85 25.62
CA ARG A 69 1.32 -6.42 24.22
C ARG A 69 0.16 -5.54 23.76
N LEU A 70 -1.05 -5.82 24.27
CA LEU A 70 -2.24 -5.04 23.94
C LEU A 70 -2.26 -3.65 24.62
N SER A 71 -1.44 -3.47 25.66
CA SER A 71 -1.27 -2.18 26.34
C SER A 71 -0.16 -1.32 25.73
N ASP A 72 0.71 -1.91 24.90
CA ASP A 72 1.86 -1.24 24.29
C ASP A 72 1.52 -0.54 22.95
N LEU A 73 0.25 -0.52 22.54
CA LEU A 73 -0.25 0.14 21.32
C LEU A 73 -0.60 1.62 21.53
N GLY A 74 0.10 2.29 22.44
CA GLY A 74 -0.21 3.66 22.84
C GLY A 74 0.14 4.71 21.79
N ASP A 75 0.98 4.37 20.81
CA ASP A 75 1.36 5.20 19.67
C ASP A 75 0.28 5.29 18.59
N GLU A 76 -0.72 4.40 18.62
CA GLU A 76 -1.92 4.51 17.77
C GLU A 76 -2.90 5.60 18.26
N ALA A 77 -2.73 6.09 19.51
CA ALA A 77 -3.57 7.10 20.14
C ALA A 77 -2.87 8.48 20.22
N PRO A 78 -3.62 9.60 20.33
CA PRO A 78 -5.07 9.69 20.32
C PRO A 78 -5.64 9.70 18.89
N VAL A 79 -6.88 9.23 18.79
CA VAL A 79 -7.69 9.43 17.59
C VAL A 79 -7.84 10.93 17.30
N HIS A 80 -7.53 11.36 16.08
CA HIS A 80 -7.58 12.78 15.69
C HIS A 80 -8.09 12.95 14.26
N ALA A 81 -8.69 14.12 13.97
CA ALA A 81 -9.24 14.42 12.65
C ALA A 81 -8.14 14.80 11.66
N VAL A 82 -8.16 14.17 10.48
CA VAL A 82 -7.22 14.43 9.39
C VAL A 82 -7.99 14.73 8.10
N ARG A 83 -7.53 15.75 7.36
CA ARG A 83 -8.06 16.17 6.05
C ARG A 83 -7.09 15.77 4.94
N ILE A 84 -7.52 14.86 4.06
CA ILE A 84 -6.93 14.66 2.74
C ILE A 84 -7.47 15.75 1.82
N SER A 85 -6.67 16.79 1.58
CA SER A 85 -7.13 18.02 0.90
C SER A 85 -7.29 17.88 -0.61
N ARG A 86 -6.66 16.86 -1.22
CA ARG A 86 -6.66 16.62 -2.66
C ARG A 86 -6.78 15.12 -2.92
N ALA A 87 -7.58 14.76 -3.91
CA ALA A 87 -7.61 13.39 -4.40
C ALA A 87 -6.21 13.00 -4.93
N PHE A 88 -5.85 11.75 -4.75
CA PHE A 88 -4.57 11.20 -5.18
C PHE A 88 -4.75 9.77 -5.70
N TYR A 89 -3.79 9.28 -6.46
CA TYR A 89 -3.76 7.88 -6.90
C TYR A 89 -2.90 7.06 -5.94
N LEU A 90 -3.42 5.93 -5.47
CA LEU A 90 -2.67 4.96 -4.68
C LEU A 90 -2.57 3.65 -5.45
N GLY A 91 -1.42 2.96 -5.33
CA GLY A 91 -1.27 1.62 -5.89
C GLY A 91 -2.38 0.73 -5.38
N ARG A 92 -3.13 0.08 -6.28
CA ARG A 92 -4.27 -0.78 -5.93
C ARG A 92 -3.80 -2.02 -5.15
N HIS A 93 -2.56 -2.42 -5.39
CA HIS A 93 -1.90 -3.56 -4.81
C HIS A 93 -0.46 -3.18 -4.44
N GLU A 94 0.16 -4.00 -3.59
CA GLU A 94 1.60 -3.97 -3.38
C GLU A 94 2.34 -4.13 -4.71
N VAL A 95 3.57 -3.58 -4.77
CA VAL A 95 4.45 -3.76 -5.93
C VAL A 95 4.79 -5.24 -6.08
N THR A 96 4.57 -5.80 -7.27
CA THR A 96 4.85 -7.22 -7.49
C THR A 96 6.31 -7.50 -7.79
N VAL A 97 6.73 -8.75 -7.64
CA VAL A 97 8.07 -9.23 -8.05
C VAL A 97 8.33 -8.92 -9.52
N GLY A 98 7.35 -9.12 -10.41
CA GLY A 98 7.47 -8.82 -11.84
C GLY A 98 7.66 -7.32 -12.12
N GLN A 99 6.90 -6.46 -11.43
CA GLN A 99 7.01 -5.00 -11.55
C GLN A 99 8.36 -4.49 -11.03
N PHE A 100 8.80 -4.97 -9.87
CA PHE A 100 10.10 -4.62 -9.32
C PHE A 100 11.24 -5.09 -10.22
N ARG A 101 11.19 -6.33 -10.73
CA ARG A 101 12.17 -6.83 -11.70
C ARG A 101 12.25 -5.96 -12.95
N ARG A 102 11.11 -5.48 -13.46
CA ARG A 102 11.07 -4.58 -14.62
C ARG A 102 11.71 -3.22 -14.31
N PHE A 103 11.47 -2.67 -13.12
CA PHE A 103 12.18 -1.48 -12.64
C PHE A 103 13.69 -1.71 -12.65
N LEU A 104 14.20 -2.80 -12.06
CA LEU A 104 15.63 -3.08 -12.03
C LEU A 104 16.22 -3.22 -13.43
N ALA A 105 15.55 -3.96 -14.32
CA ALA A 105 16.00 -4.18 -15.69
C ALA A 105 16.06 -2.89 -16.53
N LEU A 106 15.12 -1.96 -16.34
CA LEU A 106 15.04 -0.72 -17.12
C LEU A 106 15.88 0.43 -16.54
N SER A 107 16.08 0.45 -15.22
CA SER A 107 16.82 1.52 -14.55
C SER A 107 18.31 1.20 -14.35
N GLY A 108 18.68 -0.09 -14.33
CA GLY A 108 20.00 -0.54 -13.89
C GLY A 108 20.22 -0.42 -12.38
N TYR A 109 19.18 -0.13 -11.59
CA TYR A 109 19.27 -0.03 -10.14
C TYR A 109 19.63 -1.39 -9.51
N GLN A 110 20.47 -1.35 -8.48
CA GLN A 110 20.82 -2.52 -7.66
C GLN A 110 20.20 -2.35 -6.27
N PRO A 111 19.33 -3.27 -5.81
CA PRO A 111 18.73 -3.20 -4.50
C PRO A 111 19.77 -3.22 -3.38
N GLU A 112 19.51 -2.50 -2.28
CA GLU A 112 20.46 -2.34 -1.19
C GLU A 112 20.89 -3.66 -0.56
N SER A 113 19.96 -4.61 -0.40
CA SER A 113 20.25 -5.95 0.14
C SER A 113 21.31 -6.71 -0.67
N ILE A 114 21.47 -6.39 -1.96
CA ILE A 114 22.51 -6.94 -2.83
C ILE A 114 23.73 -6.02 -2.84
N ALA A 115 23.54 -4.71 -2.97
CA ALA A 115 24.62 -3.74 -3.10
C ALA A 115 25.52 -3.65 -1.85
N ASP A 116 24.95 -3.73 -0.65
CA ASP A 116 25.70 -3.68 0.61
C ASP A 116 26.31 -5.04 1.01
N GLY A 117 25.93 -6.11 0.30
CA GLY A 117 26.42 -7.46 0.54
C GLY A 117 26.05 -8.02 1.91
N THR A 118 25.00 -7.52 2.56
CA THR A 118 24.50 -8.05 3.83
C THR A 118 23.31 -8.98 3.65
N GLY A 119 22.64 -8.92 2.48
CA GLY A 119 21.50 -9.76 2.15
C GLY A 119 20.19 -9.31 2.79
N GLY A 120 19.24 -10.24 2.85
CA GLY A 120 17.88 -10.03 3.33
C GLY A 120 17.52 -10.97 4.48
N TYR A 121 16.27 -10.90 4.92
CA TYR A 121 15.70 -11.87 5.85
C TYR A 121 15.01 -12.97 5.04
N GLY A 122 14.99 -14.19 5.55
CA GLY A 122 14.32 -15.25 4.82
C GLY A 122 13.95 -16.45 5.67
N TYR A 123 13.10 -17.27 5.09
CA TYR A 123 12.63 -18.51 5.68
C TYR A 123 13.63 -19.64 5.41
N ASN A 124 14.07 -20.32 6.46
CA ASN A 124 14.86 -21.53 6.35
C ASN A 124 13.95 -22.76 6.38
N PRO A 125 13.72 -23.45 5.24
CA PRO A 125 12.89 -24.66 5.20
C PRO A 125 13.52 -25.85 5.91
N ALA A 126 14.81 -25.79 6.24
CA ALA A 126 15.54 -26.80 7.00
C ALA A 126 15.62 -26.46 8.50
N TYR A 127 14.86 -25.47 8.98
CA TYR A 127 14.83 -25.12 10.40
C TYR A 127 14.42 -26.31 11.27
N ASP A 128 15.24 -26.57 12.27
CA ASP A 128 15.02 -27.56 13.32
C ASP A 128 15.19 -26.89 14.69
N PRO A 129 14.13 -26.84 15.53
CA PRO A 129 14.20 -26.21 16.84
C PRO A 129 15.22 -26.84 17.79
N ALA A 130 15.68 -28.08 17.54
CA ALA A 130 16.67 -28.75 18.37
C ALA A 130 18.12 -28.35 18.01
N SER A 131 18.37 -27.89 16.79
CA SER A 131 19.73 -27.73 16.26
C SER A 131 20.02 -26.37 15.61
N SER A 132 18.99 -25.62 15.22
CA SER A 132 19.16 -24.32 14.54
C SER A 132 19.47 -23.20 15.54
N ALA A 133 20.54 -22.45 15.28
CA ALA A 133 21.06 -21.44 16.21
C ALA A 133 20.12 -20.25 16.47
N ARG A 134 19.25 -19.92 15.51
CA ARG A 134 18.40 -18.71 15.51
C ARG A 134 17.12 -18.86 16.35
N GLY A 135 16.73 -20.09 16.70
CA GLY A 135 15.51 -20.39 17.47
C GLY A 135 14.18 -20.06 16.77
N ASP A 136 14.24 -19.68 15.49
CA ASP A 136 13.09 -19.43 14.60
C ASP A 136 13.46 -19.86 13.17
N ALA A 137 12.45 -20.28 12.40
CA ALA A 137 12.58 -20.60 10.99
C ALA A 137 12.77 -19.34 10.13
N PHE A 138 12.37 -18.17 10.61
CA PHE A 138 12.73 -16.91 9.96
C PHE A 138 14.10 -16.43 10.43
N GLU A 139 15.08 -16.58 9.53
CA GLU A 139 16.46 -16.25 9.80
C GLU A 139 16.72 -14.75 9.73
N GLY A 140 17.91 -14.39 10.18
CA GLY A 140 18.35 -13.01 10.17
C GLY A 140 18.77 -12.54 8.80
N ARG A 141 19.29 -11.32 8.78
CA ARG A 141 19.92 -10.77 7.60
C ARG A 141 21.10 -11.67 7.19
N ASP A 142 20.97 -12.35 6.06
CA ASP A 142 21.99 -13.22 5.48
C ASP A 142 22.04 -13.06 3.96
N ARG A 143 23.25 -13.17 3.39
CA ARG A 143 23.55 -13.01 1.96
C ARG A 143 22.82 -14.00 1.07
N GLN A 144 22.41 -15.16 1.59
CA GLN A 144 21.62 -16.12 0.83
C GLN A 144 20.20 -15.62 0.53
N TYR A 145 19.70 -14.66 1.32
CA TYR A 145 18.36 -14.11 1.17
C TYR A 145 18.38 -12.76 0.46
N SER A 146 17.36 -12.52 -0.36
CA SER A 146 17.12 -11.24 -1.05
C SER A 146 15.70 -11.21 -1.60
N TRP A 147 15.35 -10.18 -2.37
CA TRP A 147 14.08 -10.14 -3.11
C TRP A 147 13.95 -11.28 -4.14
N LEU A 148 15.07 -11.87 -4.60
CA LEU A 148 15.09 -13.03 -5.51
C LEU A 148 14.89 -14.36 -4.78
N ASN A 149 15.26 -14.41 -3.50
CA ASN A 149 15.25 -15.64 -2.72
C ASN A 149 14.88 -15.31 -1.27
N PRO A 150 13.59 -15.18 -0.93
CA PRO A 150 13.16 -14.94 0.45
C PRO A 150 13.09 -16.23 1.28
N GLY A 151 13.53 -17.37 0.73
CA GLY A 151 13.43 -18.68 1.38
C GLY A 151 12.09 -19.39 1.18
N PHE A 152 11.18 -18.81 0.40
CA PHE A 152 9.92 -19.42 -0.03
C PHE A 152 9.60 -19.04 -1.47
N ALA A 153 8.69 -19.77 -2.10
CA ALA A 153 8.35 -19.56 -3.50
C ALA A 153 7.56 -18.26 -3.71
N GLN A 154 7.98 -17.47 -4.70
CA GLN A 154 7.21 -16.33 -5.21
C GLN A 154 7.14 -16.36 -6.73
N THR A 155 5.96 -16.07 -7.27
CA THR A 155 5.78 -15.81 -8.69
C THR A 155 5.87 -14.31 -8.97
N ASP A 156 5.80 -13.90 -10.24
CA ASP A 156 5.84 -12.50 -10.66
C ASP A 156 4.64 -11.67 -10.17
N ASP A 157 3.56 -12.35 -9.77
CA ASP A 157 2.32 -11.74 -9.31
C ASP A 157 2.28 -11.61 -7.77
N HIS A 158 3.27 -12.15 -7.05
CA HIS A 158 3.39 -11.97 -5.60
C HIS A 158 3.96 -10.60 -5.26
N PRO A 159 3.67 -10.05 -4.06
CA PRO A 159 4.32 -8.83 -3.58
C PRO A 159 5.83 -9.05 -3.44
N VAL A 160 6.62 -8.09 -3.91
CA VAL A 160 8.07 -8.13 -3.70
C VAL A 160 8.39 -7.93 -2.21
N VAL A 161 9.29 -8.75 -1.68
CA VAL A 161 9.79 -8.66 -0.29
C VAL A 161 11.30 -8.42 -0.29
N ASN A 162 11.90 -8.20 0.88
CA ASN A 162 13.34 -7.88 1.02
C ASN A 162 13.77 -6.63 0.22
N VAL A 163 12.85 -5.66 0.11
CA VAL A 163 13.10 -4.32 -0.42
C VAL A 163 13.20 -3.34 0.74
N THR A 164 14.19 -2.45 0.69
CA THR A 164 14.35 -1.40 1.70
C THR A 164 13.46 -0.20 1.39
N TRP A 165 13.35 0.72 2.35
CA TRP A 165 12.71 2.01 2.10
C TRP A 165 13.41 2.78 0.98
N ASN A 166 14.74 2.73 0.92
CA ASN A 166 15.52 3.40 -0.13
C ASN A 166 15.26 2.76 -1.51
N ASP A 167 15.13 1.44 -1.59
CA ASP A 167 14.75 0.74 -2.83
C ASP A 167 13.38 1.24 -3.35
N ALA A 168 12.40 1.36 -2.45
CA ALA A 168 11.05 1.80 -2.79
C ALA A 168 11.00 3.29 -3.22
N VAL A 169 11.81 4.14 -2.57
CA VAL A 169 11.98 5.54 -2.96
C VAL A 169 12.71 5.68 -4.29
N ALA A 170 13.74 4.88 -4.54
CA ALA A 170 14.46 4.86 -5.81
C ALA A 170 13.54 4.48 -6.97
N MET A 171 12.69 3.46 -6.77
CA MET A 171 11.66 3.07 -7.75
C MET A 171 10.66 4.20 -8.01
N SER A 172 10.16 4.85 -6.95
CA SER A 172 9.24 5.99 -7.07
C SER A 172 9.88 7.16 -7.82
N LYS A 173 11.14 7.48 -7.53
CA LYS A 173 11.89 8.51 -8.25
C LYS A 173 12.06 8.16 -9.72
N TRP A 174 12.49 6.93 -10.01
CA TRP A 174 12.67 6.46 -11.38
C TRP A 174 11.37 6.50 -12.20
N LEU A 175 10.23 6.08 -11.63
CA LEU A 175 8.92 6.20 -12.27
C LEU A 175 8.56 7.66 -12.53
N SER A 176 8.89 8.56 -11.58
CA SER A 176 8.63 9.99 -11.75
C SER A 176 9.41 10.58 -12.92
N ASP A 177 10.70 10.27 -12.98
CA ASP A 177 11.60 10.74 -14.04
C ASP A 177 11.19 10.16 -15.41
N THR A 178 10.74 8.91 -15.44
CA THR A 178 10.41 8.18 -16.68
C THR A 178 9.04 8.58 -17.25
N GLU A 179 8.04 8.82 -16.40
CA GLU A 179 6.67 9.08 -16.85
C GLU A 179 6.27 10.56 -16.78
N GLY A 180 7.11 11.44 -16.24
CA GLY A 180 6.80 12.86 -16.08
C GLY A 180 5.66 13.14 -15.11
N LYS A 181 5.37 12.20 -14.20
CA LYS A 181 4.37 12.32 -13.11
C LYS A 181 5.07 12.29 -11.76
N THR A 182 4.38 12.64 -10.68
CA THR A 182 4.93 12.48 -9.34
C THR A 182 4.51 11.13 -8.76
N TYR A 183 5.47 10.21 -8.63
CA TYR A 183 5.36 8.99 -7.85
C TYR A 183 6.11 9.16 -6.52
N ARG A 184 5.53 8.64 -5.45
CA ARG A 184 6.11 8.65 -4.10
C ARG A 184 5.44 7.56 -3.25
N LEU A 185 6.06 7.26 -2.11
CA LEU A 185 5.37 6.52 -1.06
C LEU A 185 4.21 7.36 -0.49
N PRO A 186 3.10 6.71 -0.07
CA PRO A 186 2.05 7.42 0.64
C PRO A 186 2.58 7.96 1.97
N THR A 187 1.99 9.05 2.46
CA THR A 187 2.14 9.38 3.87
C THR A 187 1.39 8.37 4.72
N GLU A 188 1.70 8.27 6.01
CA GLU A 188 0.95 7.41 6.93
C GLU A 188 -0.55 7.73 6.93
N ALA A 189 -0.91 9.01 6.95
CA ALA A 189 -2.30 9.46 6.89
C ALA A 189 -3.00 9.09 5.57
N GLU A 190 -2.30 9.17 4.43
CA GLU A 190 -2.86 8.74 3.14
C GLU A 190 -3.06 7.23 3.09
N TRP A 191 -2.11 6.48 3.63
CA TRP A 191 -2.19 5.02 3.70
C TRP A 191 -3.36 4.59 4.58
N GLU A 192 -3.48 5.14 5.79
CA GLU A 192 -4.57 4.78 6.71
C GLU A 192 -5.94 5.23 6.18
N TYR A 193 -6.04 6.43 5.58
CA TYR A 193 -7.27 6.91 4.95
C TYR A 193 -7.77 5.94 3.88
N ALA A 194 -6.86 5.49 3.01
CA ALA A 194 -7.18 4.53 1.96
C ALA A 194 -7.54 3.15 2.52
N ALA A 195 -6.74 2.65 3.48
CA ALA A 195 -6.94 1.33 4.10
C ALA A 195 -8.26 1.23 4.87
N ARG A 196 -8.73 2.32 5.48
CA ARG A 196 -10.04 2.37 6.17
C ARG A 196 -11.22 2.35 5.22
N ALA A 197 -11.06 2.80 3.97
CA ALA A 197 -12.15 2.88 2.99
C ALA A 197 -13.44 3.54 3.53
N GLY A 198 -13.30 4.54 4.41
CA GLY A 198 -14.40 5.26 5.06
C GLY A 198 -14.99 4.61 6.31
N THR A 199 -14.50 3.44 6.74
CA THR A 199 -14.96 2.81 7.98
C THR A 199 -14.22 3.35 9.22
N ARG A 200 -14.78 3.05 10.39
CA ARG A 200 -14.17 3.30 11.71
C ARG A 200 -13.97 2.01 12.52
N THR A 201 -14.16 0.88 11.87
CA THR A 201 -13.99 -0.46 12.44
C THR A 201 -12.51 -0.82 12.50
N ARG A 202 -12.17 -1.89 13.25
CA ARG A 202 -10.80 -2.40 13.40
C ARG A 202 -10.14 -2.72 12.05
N TYR A 203 -10.91 -3.31 11.14
CA TYR A 203 -10.53 -3.53 9.75
C TYR A 203 -11.62 -2.95 8.84
N TYR A 204 -11.32 -2.67 7.58
CA TYR A 204 -12.35 -2.19 6.66
C TYR A 204 -13.47 -3.23 6.44
N SER A 205 -13.20 -4.51 6.67
CA SER A 205 -14.16 -5.62 6.61
C SER A 205 -15.03 -5.78 7.86
N GLY A 206 -14.80 -5.00 8.92
CA GLY A 206 -15.53 -5.07 10.20
C GLY A 206 -14.60 -5.17 11.40
N ASP A 207 -15.16 -5.43 12.58
CA ASP A 207 -14.38 -5.51 13.82
C ASP A 207 -13.85 -6.93 14.09
N GLU A 208 -14.56 -7.98 13.67
CA GLU A 208 -14.18 -9.35 14.00
C GLU A 208 -12.92 -9.79 13.23
N PRO A 209 -11.88 -10.33 13.90
CA PRO A 209 -10.65 -10.80 13.25
C PRO A 209 -10.91 -11.83 12.14
N ARG A 210 -11.94 -12.66 12.29
CA ARG A 210 -12.36 -13.63 11.26
C ARG A 210 -12.74 -12.97 9.93
N SER A 211 -13.13 -11.70 9.92
CA SER A 211 -13.45 -10.98 8.68
C SER A 211 -12.23 -10.83 7.77
N LEU A 212 -11.00 -10.87 8.32
CA LEU A 212 -9.77 -10.78 7.56
C LEU A 212 -9.57 -11.94 6.57
N LEU A 213 -10.10 -13.13 6.87
CA LEU A 213 -10.01 -14.30 5.98
C LEU A 213 -10.68 -14.08 4.62
N ALA A 214 -11.61 -13.11 4.53
CA ALA A 214 -12.29 -12.78 3.28
C ALA A 214 -11.53 -11.73 2.45
N ILE A 215 -10.54 -11.05 3.04
CA ILE A 215 -9.95 -9.84 2.47
C ILE A 215 -8.42 -9.81 2.49
N GLY A 216 -7.76 -10.85 3.00
CA GLY A 216 -6.32 -10.88 3.07
C GLY A 216 -5.74 -12.26 3.30
N ASN A 217 -4.46 -12.37 2.94
CA ASN A 217 -3.59 -13.49 3.29
C ASN A 217 -3.13 -13.30 4.75
N VAL A 218 -3.56 -14.18 5.65
CA VAL A 218 -3.43 -14.01 7.10
C VAL A 218 -2.80 -15.22 7.77
N PHE A 219 -2.40 -15.07 9.03
CA PHE A 219 -1.89 -16.21 9.78
C PHE A 219 -3.04 -17.16 10.15
N ASP A 220 -3.20 -18.22 9.36
CA ASP A 220 -4.29 -19.21 9.48
C ASP A 220 -3.78 -20.66 9.42
N ALA A 221 -4.62 -21.64 9.06
CA ALA A 221 -4.21 -23.04 8.96
C ALA A 221 -3.10 -23.32 7.91
N ALA A 222 -3.02 -22.58 6.81
CA ALA A 222 -1.98 -22.75 5.80
C ALA A 222 -0.62 -22.25 6.30
N ALA A 223 -0.59 -21.06 6.89
CA ALA A 223 0.63 -20.49 7.45
C ALA A 223 1.09 -21.24 8.71
N SER A 224 0.18 -21.50 9.66
CA SER A 224 0.51 -22.08 10.97
C SER A 224 1.11 -23.49 10.91
N ALA A 225 0.94 -24.21 9.80
CA ALA A 225 1.63 -25.48 9.55
C ALA A 225 3.16 -25.35 9.66
N ASN A 226 3.72 -24.18 9.32
CA ASN A 226 5.15 -23.89 9.44
C ASN A 226 5.57 -23.43 10.84
N TRP A 227 4.63 -23.01 11.70
CA TRP A 227 4.90 -22.41 13.01
C TRP A 227 4.06 -23.02 14.14
N LYS A 228 4.35 -24.28 14.47
CA LYS A 228 3.61 -25.03 15.52
C LYS A 228 3.54 -24.30 16.87
N LYS A 229 4.60 -23.58 17.26
CA LYS A 229 4.65 -22.77 18.49
C LYS A 229 3.58 -21.68 18.51
N TRP A 230 3.25 -21.12 17.35
CA TRP A 230 2.34 -19.99 17.20
C TRP A 230 0.95 -20.42 16.73
N ALA A 231 0.68 -21.72 16.58
CA ALA A 231 -0.58 -22.22 16.02
C ALA A 231 -1.84 -21.76 16.77
N ALA A 232 -1.76 -21.47 18.07
CA ALA A 232 -2.88 -20.94 18.84
C ALA A 232 -3.30 -19.51 18.44
N PHE A 233 -2.47 -18.78 17.69
CA PHE A 233 -2.76 -17.46 17.15
C PHE A 233 -3.39 -17.49 15.76
N ALA A 234 -3.45 -18.68 15.14
CA ALA A 234 -4.01 -18.83 13.81
C ALA A 234 -5.51 -18.54 13.81
N LEU A 235 -5.96 -17.76 12.82
CA LEU A 235 -7.39 -17.63 12.56
C LEU A 235 -7.96 -18.97 12.11
N GLU A 236 -9.20 -19.25 12.53
CA GLU A 236 -9.93 -20.44 12.09
C GLU A 236 -10.34 -20.26 10.62
N GLY A 237 -9.50 -20.76 9.72
CA GLY A 237 -9.65 -20.62 8.27
C GLY A 237 -8.44 -21.16 7.53
N ASN A 238 -8.51 -21.13 6.20
CA ASN A 238 -7.41 -21.50 5.31
C ASN A 238 -7.57 -20.73 4.00
N ASP A 239 -6.68 -19.78 3.76
CA ASP A 239 -6.60 -18.93 2.59
C ASP A 239 -5.78 -19.57 1.44
N GLY A 240 -5.13 -20.70 1.72
CA GLY A 240 -4.32 -21.48 0.79
C GLY A 240 -2.86 -21.06 0.68
N PHE A 241 -2.41 -20.03 1.40
CA PHE A 241 -1.08 -19.45 1.25
C PHE A 241 -0.30 -19.43 2.56
N SER A 242 0.83 -20.15 2.61
CA SER A 242 1.66 -20.20 3.83
C SER A 242 2.59 -18.99 4.03
N PHE A 243 2.81 -18.18 2.99
CA PHE A 243 3.74 -17.04 2.99
C PHE A 243 3.10 -15.81 2.36
N THR A 244 3.37 -15.54 1.08
CA THR A 244 2.72 -14.48 0.31
C THR A 244 1.74 -15.08 -0.69
N ALA A 245 0.62 -14.40 -0.92
CA ALA A 245 -0.30 -14.70 -2.01
C ALA A 245 -0.08 -13.78 -3.23
N PRO A 246 -0.52 -14.16 -4.44
CA PRO A 246 -0.59 -13.22 -5.56
C PRO A 246 -1.43 -12.01 -5.21
N VAL A 247 -0.99 -10.83 -5.62
CA VAL A 247 -1.71 -9.59 -5.31
C VAL A 247 -3.11 -9.58 -5.94
N GLY A 248 -4.08 -9.01 -5.24
CA GLY A 248 -5.47 -8.96 -5.70
C GLY A 248 -6.23 -10.28 -5.65
N SER A 249 -5.69 -11.31 -4.97
CA SER A 249 -6.39 -12.58 -4.73
C SER A 249 -7.53 -12.47 -3.70
N PHE A 250 -7.56 -11.38 -2.92
CA PHE A 250 -8.54 -11.06 -1.90
C PHE A 250 -9.08 -9.63 -2.11
#